data_AF-A0A948RAW0-F1
#
_entry.id   AF-A0A948RAW0-F1
#
_cell.length_a   1.000
_cell.length_b   1.000
_cell.length_c   1.000
_cell.angle_alpha   90.00
_cell.angle_beta   90.00
_cell.angle_gamma   90.00
#
_symmetry.space_group_name_H-M   'P 1'
#
loop_
_entity.id
_entity.type
_entity.pdbx_description
1 polymer ?
#
loop_
_entity_poly.entity_id
_entity_poly.type
_entity_poly.pdbx_seq_one_letter_code
_entity_poly.pdbx_strand_id
1 'polypeptide(L)'
;MASLSIRSQGTDATFLGHPRGLAYLAFTEAWERFSFYGMQSLLVLYMVQSLFVPGQIENVSGMAAYRSAIEAMLGPLSAQALAGQTFGFYAGLVYFTPLIGGWVADRWLGSKKTVVIGVVLMTAGHAAMVFDQSFLLALLLLILGSGALKGNIAAQVGQLYAAQDARRTTAFAAFSMAINIGAIFGPLACGLLAQAYGWHYGFGVAGLLMLVALGVYLKGLRYFPEEPPVRRDRSQEAPLTMQEWRSIAAIMAMLSMMVVLGLGYDQMYNMGMVWIDQAVDLDTAVGR
;
A
#
# COMPACT_ATOMS: atom_id res chain seq x y z
N MET A 1 41.44 24.49 5.36
CA MET A 1 39.96 24.51 5.23
C MET A 1 39.46 23.10 5.39
N ALA A 2 38.50 22.90 6.28
CA ALA A 2 38.20 21.64 6.94
C ALA A 2 37.87 20.49 5.98
N SER A 3 38.67 19.42 6.07
CA SER A 3 38.34 18.10 5.56
C SER A 3 37.06 17.61 6.24
N LEU A 4 35.97 17.49 5.49
CA LEU A 4 34.78 16.75 5.90
C LEU A 4 35.19 15.29 6.16
N SER A 5 35.51 14.97 7.41
CA SER A 5 35.63 13.59 7.84
C SER A 5 34.26 12.96 7.71
N ILE A 6 34.04 12.18 6.65
CA ILE A 6 33.02 11.15 6.66
C ILE A 6 33.40 10.29 7.87
N ARG A 7 32.68 10.47 8.99
CA ARG A 7 32.77 9.52 10.10
C ARG A 7 32.50 8.15 9.46
N SER A 8 33.51 7.29 9.44
CA SER A 8 33.25 5.87 9.31
C SER A 8 32.41 5.52 10.53
N GLN A 9 31.09 5.42 10.34
CA GLN A 9 30.24 4.83 11.34
C GLN A 9 30.69 3.37 11.45
N GLY A 10 31.39 3.09 12.54
CA GLY A 10 32.04 1.83 12.80
C GLY A 10 31.06 0.67 12.82
N THR A 11 31.55 -0.51 12.43
CA THR A 11 31.22 -1.82 13.04
C THR A 11 29.76 -2.08 13.45
N ASP A 12 28.80 -1.57 12.70
CA ASP A 12 27.39 -1.85 12.92
C ASP A 12 27.01 -3.12 12.17
N ALA A 13 26.60 -4.15 12.91
CA ALA A 13 26.13 -5.44 12.40
C ALA A 13 25.29 -5.25 11.12
N THR A 14 25.81 -5.75 10.01
CA THR A 14 25.20 -5.62 8.70
C THR A 14 24.04 -6.60 8.55
N PHE A 15 22.98 -6.19 7.86
CA PHE A 15 21.91 -7.10 7.46
C PHE A 15 22.23 -7.63 6.08
N LEU A 16 22.65 -8.89 5.98
CA LEU A 16 23.05 -9.51 4.70
C LEU A 16 24.10 -8.69 3.92
N GLY A 17 25.03 -8.01 4.62
CA GLY A 17 26.03 -7.13 3.99
C GLY A 17 25.54 -5.70 3.67
N HIS A 18 24.31 -5.36 4.05
CA HIS A 18 23.70 -4.04 3.86
C HIS A 18 23.61 -3.23 5.17
N PRO A 19 23.44 -1.89 5.09
CA PRO A 19 23.16 -1.06 6.25
C PRO A 19 21.93 -1.55 7.02
N ARG A 20 21.96 -1.46 8.35
CA ARG A 20 20.85 -1.87 9.23
C ARG A 20 19.51 -1.24 8.86
N GLY A 21 19.54 0.00 8.36
CA GLY A 21 18.35 0.69 7.87
C GLY A 21 17.57 -0.12 6.84
N LEU A 22 18.26 -0.91 5.99
CA LEU A 22 17.60 -1.75 4.99
C LEU A 22 16.69 -2.79 5.65
N ALA A 23 17.14 -3.43 6.73
CA ALA A 23 16.34 -4.41 7.45
C ALA A 23 15.04 -3.78 7.95
N TYR A 24 15.13 -2.62 8.61
CA TYR A 24 13.95 -1.93 9.13
C TYR A 24 12.97 -1.51 8.03
N LEU A 25 13.47 -0.99 6.91
CA LEU A 25 12.61 -0.64 5.77
C LEU A 25 11.97 -1.88 5.15
N ALA A 26 12.75 -2.94 4.92
CA ALA A 26 12.25 -4.19 4.34
C ALA A 26 11.22 -4.88 5.25
N PHE A 27 11.45 -4.96 6.56
CA PHE A 27 10.47 -5.54 7.49
C PHE A 27 9.21 -4.67 7.62
N THR A 28 9.36 -3.34 7.65
CA THR A 28 8.20 -2.43 7.63
C THR A 28 7.36 -2.68 6.38
N GLU A 29 8.01 -2.78 5.22
CA GLU A 29 7.35 -3.06 3.95
C GLU A 29 6.70 -4.45 3.94
N ALA A 30 7.37 -5.48 4.47
CA ALA A 30 6.79 -6.83 4.54
C ALA A 30 5.47 -6.84 5.33
N TRP A 31 5.43 -6.16 6.48
CA TRP A 31 4.22 -6.07 7.30
C TRP A 31 3.13 -5.24 6.65
N GLU A 32 3.49 -4.12 6.00
CA GLU A 32 2.53 -3.34 5.22
C GLU A 32 1.94 -4.19 4.09
N ARG A 33 2.76 -4.91 3.32
CA ARG A 33 2.28 -5.77 2.21
C ARG A 33 1.46 -6.93 2.69
N PHE A 34 1.84 -7.53 3.82
CA PHE A 34 0.99 -8.51 4.49
C PHE A 34 -0.39 -7.92 4.77
N SER A 35 -0.45 -6.76 5.44
CA SER A 35 -1.73 -6.16 5.84
C SER A 35 -2.58 -5.79 4.61
N PHE A 36 -1.94 -5.20 3.60
CA PHE A 36 -2.56 -4.75 2.36
C PHE A 36 -3.13 -5.93 1.56
N TYR A 37 -2.31 -6.92 1.21
CA TYR A 37 -2.77 -8.06 0.41
C TYR A 37 -3.71 -8.98 1.20
N GLY A 38 -3.50 -9.12 2.50
CA GLY A 38 -4.40 -9.84 3.39
C GLY A 38 -5.80 -9.22 3.41
N MET A 39 -5.89 -7.91 3.66
CA MET A 39 -7.16 -7.17 3.60
C MET A 39 -7.77 -7.22 2.19
N GLN A 40 -6.96 -7.01 1.14
CA GLN A 40 -7.42 -7.03 -0.25
C GLN A 40 -8.06 -8.36 -0.64
N SER A 41 -7.53 -9.49 -0.14
CA SER A 41 -8.08 -10.83 -0.43
C SER A 41 -9.48 -11.06 0.16
N LEU A 42 -9.84 -10.33 1.21
CA LEU A 42 -11.14 -10.43 1.89
C LEU A 42 -12.12 -9.37 1.41
N LEU A 43 -11.62 -8.21 0.98
CA LEU A 43 -12.39 -6.98 0.84
C LEU A 43 -13.64 -7.13 -0.04
N VAL A 44 -13.50 -7.71 -1.24
CA VAL A 44 -14.62 -7.86 -2.17
C VAL A 44 -15.62 -8.89 -1.68
N LEU A 45 -15.16 -10.02 -1.15
CA LEU A 45 -16.03 -11.07 -0.59
C LEU A 45 -16.84 -10.51 0.58
N TYR A 46 -16.18 -9.81 1.50
CA TYR A 46 -16.85 -9.16 2.64
C TYR A 46 -17.90 -8.13 2.19
N MET A 47 -17.58 -7.29 1.19
CA MET A 47 -18.56 -6.35 0.63
C MET A 47 -19.79 -7.07 0.07
N VAL A 48 -19.59 -8.10 -0.76
CA VAL A 48 -20.68 -8.80 -1.46
C VAL A 48 -21.51 -9.66 -0.51
N GLN A 49 -20.87 -10.37 0.42
CA GLN A 49 -21.53 -11.39 1.25
C GLN A 49 -22.07 -10.84 2.58
N SER A 50 -21.45 -9.81 3.15
CA SER A 50 -21.75 -9.36 4.52
C SER A 50 -22.14 -7.89 4.62
N LEU A 51 -21.51 -6.99 3.86
CA LEU A 51 -21.68 -5.55 4.08
C LEU A 51 -22.75 -4.91 3.19
N PHE A 52 -22.78 -5.23 1.90
CA PHE A 52 -23.68 -4.61 0.92
C PHE A 52 -25.00 -5.38 0.77
N VAL A 53 -25.35 -6.21 1.74
CA VAL A 53 -26.63 -6.91 1.83
C VAL A 53 -27.72 -6.00 2.43
N PRO A 54 -29.01 -6.21 2.08
CA PRO A 54 -30.10 -5.41 2.62
C PRO A 54 -30.15 -5.44 4.15
N GLY A 55 -30.30 -4.28 4.78
CA GLY A 55 -30.33 -4.14 6.25
C GLY A 55 -28.96 -3.90 6.90
N GLN A 56 -27.86 -4.21 6.20
CA GLN A 56 -26.50 -3.95 6.69
C GLN A 56 -25.84 -2.76 6.00
N ILE A 57 -26.08 -2.59 4.69
CA ILE A 57 -25.51 -1.50 3.91
C ILE A 57 -25.90 -0.11 4.47
N GLU A 58 -27.08 0.00 5.07
CA GLU A 58 -27.59 1.23 5.68
C GLU A 58 -26.87 1.59 6.98
N ASN A 59 -26.24 0.61 7.65
CA ASN A 59 -25.51 0.82 8.90
C ASN A 59 -24.11 1.42 8.64
N VAL A 60 -23.63 1.40 7.40
CA VAL A 60 -22.33 1.97 7.04
C VAL A 60 -22.42 3.50 7.01
N SER A 61 -21.58 4.16 7.80
CA SER A 61 -21.60 5.62 7.94
C SER A 61 -21.29 6.30 6.60
N GLY A 62 -22.22 7.13 6.13
CA GLY A 62 -22.07 7.87 4.87
C GLY A 62 -22.42 7.06 3.61
N MET A 63 -22.91 5.82 3.74
CA MET A 63 -23.15 4.94 2.60
C MET A 63 -24.22 5.45 1.63
N ALA A 64 -25.27 6.09 2.14
CA ALA A 64 -26.31 6.69 1.28
C ALA A 64 -25.73 7.79 0.37
N ALA A 65 -24.90 8.67 0.92
CA ALA A 65 -24.25 9.74 0.15
C ALA A 65 -23.22 9.17 -0.84
N TYR A 66 -22.42 8.20 -0.40
CA TYR A 66 -21.45 7.52 -1.24
C TYR A 66 -22.12 6.81 -2.42
N ARG A 67 -23.13 5.97 -2.16
CA ARG A 67 -23.87 5.26 -3.19
C ARG A 67 -24.51 6.21 -4.18
N SER A 68 -25.17 7.28 -3.70
CA SER A 68 -25.77 8.29 -4.56
C SER A 68 -24.74 8.96 -5.48
N ALA A 69 -23.54 9.28 -4.97
CA ALA A 69 -22.48 9.88 -5.77
C ALA A 69 -21.98 8.92 -6.86
N ILE A 70 -21.78 7.64 -6.54
CA ILE A 70 -21.34 6.63 -7.51
C ILE A 70 -22.44 6.35 -8.56
N GLU A 71 -23.69 6.19 -8.13
CA GLU A 71 -24.82 5.92 -9.04
C GLU A 71 -25.16 7.13 -9.93
N ALA A 72 -24.89 8.36 -9.48
CA ALA A 72 -25.01 9.55 -10.32
C ALA A 72 -24.02 9.55 -11.48
N MET A 73 -22.84 8.93 -11.31
CA MET A 73 -21.81 8.85 -12.33
C MET A 73 -21.96 7.63 -13.25
N LEU A 74 -22.41 6.50 -12.70
CA LEU A 74 -22.36 5.19 -13.36
C LEU A 74 -23.75 4.57 -13.62
N GLY A 75 -24.82 5.22 -13.18
CA GLY A 75 -26.19 4.68 -13.21
C GLY A 75 -26.48 3.76 -12.01
N PRO A 76 -27.71 3.19 -11.94
CA PRO A 76 -28.11 2.32 -10.84
C PRO A 76 -27.24 1.06 -10.75
N LEU A 77 -26.76 0.73 -9.55
CA LEU A 77 -25.86 -0.40 -9.33
C LEU A 77 -26.51 -1.48 -8.46
N SER A 78 -26.28 -2.75 -8.80
CA SER A 78 -26.51 -3.87 -7.88
C SER A 78 -25.49 -3.82 -6.73
N ALA A 79 -25.74 -4.54 -5.64
CA ALA A 79 -24.79 -4.64 -4.52
C ALA A 79 -23.41 -5.14 -4.98
N GLN A 80 -23.37 -6.15 -5.85
CA GLN A 80 -22.14 -6.68 -6.43
C GLN A 80 -21.45 -5.66 -7.34
N ALA A 81 -22.21 -4.94 -8.18
CA ALA A 81 -21.63 -3.90 -9.04
C ALA A 81 -21.05 -2.76 -8.20
N LEU A 82 -21.75 -2.34 -7.14
CA LEU A 82 -21.25 -1.33 -6.19
C LEU A 82 -19.96 -1.80 -5.51
N ALA A 83 -19.91 -3.04 -5.01
CA ALA A 83 -18.69 -3.63 -4.44
C ALA A 83 -17.51 -3.59 -5.43
N GLY A 84 -17.77 -3.97 -6.68
CA GLY A 84 -16.75 -3.93 -7.74
C GLY A 84 -16.26 -2.51 -8.04
N GLN A 85 -17.15 -1.52 -8.07
CA GLN A 85 -16.76 -0.11 -8.24
C GLN A 85 -16.00 0.43 -7.02
N THR A 86 -16.45 0.12 -5.81
CA THR A 86 -15.75 0.48 -4.57
C THR A 86 -14.34 -0.08 -4.55
N PHE A 87 -14.16 -1.34 -4.90
CA PHE A 87 -12.84 -1.96 -5.03
C PHE A 87 -11.99 -1.28 -6.09
N GLY A 88 -12.54 -1.01 -7.28
CA GLY A 88 -11.83 -0.36 -8.37
C GLY A 88 -11.34 1.05 -8.00
N PHE A 89 -12.20 1.87 -7.38
CA PHE A 89 -11.80 3.19 -6.88
C PHE A 89 -10.75 3.08 -5.78
N TYR A 90 -10.92 2.14 -4.85
CA TYR A 90 -9.93 1.90 -3.80
C TYR A 90 -8.56 1.55 -4.39
N ALA A 91 -8.49 0.54 -5.25
CA ALA A 91 -7.25 0.08 -5.87
C ALA A 91 -6.60 1.20 -6.69
N GLY A 92 -7.38 1.88 -7.55
CA GLY A 92 -6.89 2.99 -8.37
C GLY A 92 -6.31 4.14 -7.52
N LEU A 93 -7.01 4.54 -6.46
CA LEU A 93 -6.54 5.63 -5.58
C LEU A 93 -5.32 5.22 -4.75
N VAL A 94 -5.20 3.97 -4.33
CA VAL A 94 -4.03 3.43 -3.62
C VAL A 94 -2.77 3.51 -4.49
N TYR A 95 -2.89 3.35 -5.82
CA TYR A 95 -1.77 3.51 -6.77
C TYR A 95 -1.55 4.95 -7.22
N PHE A 96 -2.59 5.79 -7.20
CA PHE A 96 -2.49 7.20 -7.61
C PHE A 96 -1.94 8.11 -6.50
N THR A 97 -2.44 7.99 -5.28
CA THR A 97 -2.08 8.86 -4.15
C THR A 97 -0.59 8.85 -3.76
N PRO A 98 0.24 7.82 -4.04
CA PRO A 98 1.69 7.89 -3.83
C PRO A 98 2.38 9.06 -4.55
N LEU A 99 1.85 9.49 -5.69
CA LEU A 99 2.35 10.68 -6.39
C LEU A 99 2.18 11.94 -5.54
N ILE A 100 1.02 12.07 -4.89
CA ILE A 100 0.71 13.19 -3.99
C ILE A 100 1.56 13.09 -2.73
N GLY A 101 1.70 11.89 -2.16
CA GLY A 101 2.52 11.68 -0.97
C GLY A 101 4.01 11.97 -1.18
N GLY A 102 4.57 11.60 -2.33
CA GLY A 102 5.94 11.97 -2.70
C GLY A 102 6.10 13.48 -2.84
N TRP A 103 5.16 14.14 -3.52
CA TRP A 103 5.16 15.61 -3.64
C TRP A 103 5.08 16.33 -2.27
N VAL A 104 4.27 15.82 -1.35
CA VAL A 104 4.16 16.34 0.03
C VAL A 104 5.48 16.15 0.80
N ALA A 105 6.11 14.98 0.67
CA ALA A 105 7.39 14.70 1.30
C ALA A 105 8.49 15.62 0.78
N ASP A 106 8.55 15.82 -0.53
CA ASP A 106 9.56 16.63 -1.19
C ASP A 106 9.43 18.13 -0.87
N ARG A 107 8.21 18.61 -0.60
CA ARG A 107 7.94 20.06 -0.43
C ARG A 107 7.74 20.53 0.99
N TRP A 108 7.27 19.68 1.90
CA TRP A 108 6.87 20.14 3.23
C TRP A 108 7.37 19.28 4.38
N LEU A 109 7.22 17.96 4.29
CA LEU A 109 7.32 17.11 5.47
C LEU A 109 8.65 16.36 5.59
N GLY A 110 9.34 16.09 4.48
CA GLY A 110 10.40 15.09 4.43
C GLY A 110 9.85 13.67 4.34
N SER A 111 10.63 12.73 3.81
CA SER A 111 10.19 11.36 3.57
C SER A 111 9.92 10.61 4.88
N LYS A 112 10.71 10.85 5.94
CA LYS A 112 10.54 10.19 7.25
C LYS A 112 9.18 10.50 7.86
N LYS A 113 8.82 11.79 7.95
CA LYS A 113 7.53 12.19 8.55
C LYS A 113 6.35 11.72 7.72
N THR A 114 6.46 11.81 6.40
CA THR A 114 5.39 11.34 5.51
C THR A 114 5.16 9.84 5.65
N VAL A 115 6.22 9.03 5.75
CA VAL A 115 6.06 7.59 6.02
C VAL A 115 5.44 7.34 7.39
N VAL A 116 5.85 8.03 8.46
CA VAL A 116 5.21 7.87 9.79
C VAL A 116 3.71 8.16 9.70
N ILE A 117 3.32 9.26 9.06
CA ILE A 117 1.91 9.61 8.85
C ILE A 117 1.21 8.50 8.06
N GLY A 118 1.83 8.01 6.99
CA GLY A 118 1.29 6.93 6.18
C GLY A 118 1.02 5.66 6.98
N VAL A 119 2.00 5.20 7.74
CA VAL A 119 1.89 4.01 8.58
C VAL A 119 0.81 4.19 9.66
N VAL A 120 0.71 5.36 10.29
CA VAL A 120 -0.33 5.66 11.29
C VAL A 120 -1.72 5.65 10.67
N LEU A 121 -1.90 6.29 9.52
CA LEU A 121 -3.17 6.30 8.78
C LEU A 121 -3.57 4.89 8.36
N MET A 122 -2.64 4.08 7.86
CA MET A 122 -2.92 2.68 7.50
C MET A 122 -3.27 1.84 8.73
N THR A 123 -2.62 2.06 9.87
CA THR A 123 -2.95 1.36 11.12
C THR A 123 -4.37 1.71 11.57
N ALA A 124 -4.72 3.00 11.56
CA ALA A 124 -6.06 3.47 11.89
C ALA A 124 -7.11 2.94 10.89
N GLY A 125 -6.78 2.88 9.61
CA GLY A 125 -7.64 2.32 8.57
C GLY A 125 -7.94 0.85 8.80
N HIS A 126 -6.93 0.02 9.08
CA HIS A 126 -7.17 -1.39 9.41
C HIS A 126 -7.92 -1.58 10.73
N ALA A 127 -7.69 -0.73 11.74
CA ALA A 127 -8.49 -0.76 12.96
C ALA A 127 -9.97 -0.41 12.68
N ALA A 128 -10.22 0.56 11.78
CA ALA A 128 -11.56 0.93 11.34
C ALA A 128 -12.24 -0.16 10.48
N MET A 129 -11.47 -0.99 9.76
CA MET A 129 -12.02 -2.15 9.01
C MET A 129 -12.65 -3.21 9.92
N VAL A 130 -12.32 -3.22 11.22
CA VAL A 130 -12.90 -4.16 12.19
C VAL A 130 -14.39 -3.89 12.42
N PHE A 131 -14.90 -2.69 12.12
CA PHE A 131 -16.29 -2.31 12.35
C PHE A 131 -17.00 -1.93 11.05
N ASP A 132 -18.18 -2.50 10.81
CA ASP A 132 -18.99 -2.25 9.61
C ASP A 132 -19.27 -0.74 9.42
N GLN A 133 -19.62 -0.04 10.52
CA GLN A 133 -20.04 1.36 10.46
C GLN A 133 -18.93 2.30 9.94
N SER A 134 -17.66 1.95 10.16
CA SER A 134 -16.50 2.76 9.76
C SER A 134 -15.87 2.34 8.45
N PHE A 135 -16.48 1.42 7.68
CA PHE A 135 -15.91 0.89 6.45
C PHE A 135 -15.42 1.97 5.45
N LEU A 136 -16.24 2.98 5.14
CA LEU A 136 -15.85 4.03 4.19
C LEU A 136 -14.70 4.91 4.73
N LEU A 137 -14.69 5.18 6.04
CA LEU A 137 -13.59 5.88 6.69
C LEU A 137 -12.31 5.03 6.64
N ALA A 138 -12.44 3.72 6.83
CA ALA A 138 -11.33 2.78 6.76
C ALA A 138 -10.67 2.81 5.38
N LEU A 139 -11.45 2.73 4.30
CA LEU A 139 -10.93 2.83 2.94
C LEU A 139 -10.22 4.17 2.69
N LEU A 140 -10.80 5.28 3.14
CA LEU A 140 -10.19 6.60 3.00
C LEU A 140 -8.82 6.68 3.72
N LEU A 141 -8.75 6.19 4.96
CA LEU A 141 -7.51 6.16 5.73
C LEU A 141 -6.46 5.28 5.08
N LEU A 142 -6.84 4.12 4.53
CA LEU A 142 -5.95 3.21 3.81
C LEU A 142 -5.42 3.84 2.51
N ILE A 143 -6.28 4.53 1.75
CA ILE A 143 -5.88 5.26 0.54
C ILE A 143 -4.85 6.34 0.87
N LEU A 144 -5.16 7.22 1.82
CA LEU A 144 -4.26 8.31 2.21
C LEU A 144 -2.96 7.78 2.84
N GLY A 145 -3.07 6.73 3.65
CA GLY A 145 -1.95 6.07 4.29
C GLY A 145 -0.99 5.43 3.29
N SER A 146 -1.53 4.68 2.32
CA SER A 146 -0.77 4.12 1.20
C SER A 146 -0.07 5.21 0.40
N GLY A 147 -0.78 6.30 0.10
CA GLY A 147 -0.22 7.44 -0.61
C GLY A 147 0.99 8.05 0.09
N ALA A 148 0.92 8.20 1.41
CA ALA A 148 2.02 8.75 2.20
C ALA A 148 3.19 7.74 2.39
N LEU A 149 2.93 6.42 2.37
CA LEU A 149 3.92 5.39 2.65
C LEU A 149 4.69 4.93 1.39
N LYS A 150 3.99 4.38 0.38
CA LYS A 150 4.59 3.50 -0.65
C LYS A 150 5.72 4.15 -1.45
N GLY A 151 5.51 5.38 -1.93
CA GLY A 151 6.54 6.11 -2.68
C GLY A 151 7.73 6.53 -1.82
N ASN A 152 7.45 6.90 -0.57
CA ASN A 152 8.44 7.52 0.32
C ASN A 152 9.35 6.49 1.01
N ILE A 153 8.84 5.30 1.32
CA ILE A 153 9.66 4.24 1.94
C ILE A 153 10.68 3.66 0.95
N ALA A 154 10.28 3.48 -0.33
CA ALA A 154 11.18 3.04 -1.40
C ALA A 154 12.28 4.08 -1.66
N ALA A 155 11.97 5.38 -1.58
CA ALA A 155 12.96 6.43 -1.68
C ALA A 155 14.01 6.35 -0.55
N GLN A 156 13.60 6.05 0.68
CA GLN A 156 14.51 5.87 1.81
C GLN A 156 15.47 4.69 1.62
N VAL A 157 15.06 3.60 0.94
CA VAL A 157 15.97 2.50 0.58
C VAL A 157 17.11 3.02 -0.29
N GLY A 158 16.80 3.86 -1.28
CA GLY A 158 17.80 4.48 -2.15
C GLY A 158 18.75 5.41 -1.40
N GLN A 159 18.24 6.15 -0.42
CA GLN A 159 19.02 7.11 0.38
C GLN A 159 20.05 6.44 1.31
N LEU A 160 19.92 5.14 1.58
CA LEU A 160 20.92 4.38 2.36
C LEU A 160 22.25 4.21 1.64
N TYR A 161 22.31 4.49 0.33
CA TYR A 161 23.45 4.21 -0.52
C TYR A 161 23.91 5.46 -1.27
N ALA A 162 25.22 5.54 -1.53
CA ALA A 162 25.75 6.53 -2.46
C ALA A 162 25.31 6.22 -3.90
N ALA A 163 25.27 7.24 -4.77
CA ALA A 163 24.76 7.10 -6.13
C ALA A 163 25.44 6.01 -6.97
N GLN A 164 26.73 5.73 -6.72
CA GLN A 164 27.55 4.73 -7.44
C GLN A 164 27.77 3.43 -6.64
N ASP A 165 27.06 3.21 -5.53
CA ASP A 165 27.21 2.00 -4.74
C ASP A 165 26.52 0.80 -5.42
N ALA A 166 27.31 -0.19 -5.85
CA ALA A 166 26.81 -1.39 -6.52
C ALA A 166 25.82 -2.21 -5.68
N ARG A 167 25.85 -2.09 -4.34
CA ARG A 167 24.93 -2.80 -3.43
C ARG A 167 23.51 -2.29 -3.52
N ARG A 168 23.27 -1.11 -4.11
CA ARG A 168 21.94 -0.51 -4.25
C ARG A 168 20.98 -1.44 -5.00
N THR A 169 21.43 -2.10 -6.06
CA THR A 169 20.60 -3.03 -6.83
C THR A 169 20.19 -4.24 -6.00
N THR A 170 21.15 -4.87 -5.30
CA THR A 170 20.87 -6.02 -4.41
C THR A 170 19.99 -5.62 -3.22
N ALA A 171 20.12 -4.39 -2.74
CA ALA A 171 19.25 -3.85 -1.68
C ALA A 171 17.79 -3.76 -2.13
N PHE A 172 17.53 -3.27 -3.34
CA PHE A 172 16.19 -3.27 -3.92
C PHE A 172 15.68 -4.69 -4.16
N ALA A 173 16.53 -5.64 -4.54
CA ALA A 173 16.12 -7.05 -4.63
C ALA A 173 15.70 -7.63 -3.27
N ALA A 174 16.45 -7.36 -2.20
CA ALA A 174 16.08 -7.77 -0.84
C ALA A 174 14.79 -7.10 -0.34
N PHE A 175 14.62 -5.81 -0.66
CA PHE A 175 13.39 -5.07 -0.37
C PHE A 175 12.18 -5.67 -1.12
N SER A 176 12.32 -5.98 -2.40
CA SER A 176 11.29 -6.65 -3.20
C SER A 176 10.98 -8.06 -2.70
N MET A 177 11.97 -8.79 -2.19
CA MET A 177 11.72 -10.09 -1.56
C MET A 177 10.81 -9.94 -0.33
N ALA A 178 11.03 -8.92 0.49
CA ALA A 178 10.18 -8.63 1.65
C ALA A 178 8.73 -8.30 1.24
N ILE A 179 8.55 -7.56 0.14
CA ILE A 179 7.23 -7.32 -0.47
C ILE A 179 6.53 -8.65 -0.81
N ASN A 180 7.23 -9.54 -1.51
CA ASN A 180 6.67 -10.82 -1.94
C ASN A 180 6.31 -11.73 -0.75
N ILE A 181 7.15 -11.75 0.30
CA ILE A 181 6.86 -12.48 1.53
C ILE A 181 5.54 -11.99 2.14
N GLY A 182 5.38 -10.67 2.31
CA GLY A 182 4.13 -10.10 2.81
C GLY A 182 2.94 -10.46 1.93
N ALA A 183 3.07 -10.33 0.61
CA ALA A 183 2.02 -10.62 -0.35
C ALA A 183 1.57 -12.09 -0.35
N ILE A 184 2.46 -13.03 -0.07
CA ILE A 184 2.13 -14.46 0.02
C ILE A 184 1.42 -14.77 1.34
N PHE A 185 1.98 -14.33 2.47
CA PHE A 185 1.47 -14.74 3.78
C PHE A 185 0.24 -13.95 4.24
N GLY A 186 0.05 -12.72 3.74
CA GLY A 186 -1.10 -11.87 4.08
C GLY A 186 -2.44 -12.54 3.78
N PRO A 187 -2.73 -12.89 2.51
CA PRO A 187 -3.97 -13.58 2.14
C PRO A 187 -4.18 -14.90 2.88
N LEU A 188 -3.12 -15.69 3.08
CA LEU A 188 -3.22 -16.97 3.78
C LEU A 188 -3.68 -16.77 5.23
N ALA A 189 -3.01 -15.91 5.98
CA ALA A 189 -3.32 -15.70 7.39
C ALA A 189 -4.65 -14.96 7.60
N CYS A 190 -4.91 -13.88 6.85
CA CYS A 190 -6.17 -13.14 6.95
C CYS A 190 -7.35 -14.00 6.47
N GLY A 191 -7.18 -14.74 5.38
CA GLY A 191 -8.16 -15.70 4.85
C GLY A 191 -8.53 -16.79 5.85
N LEU A 192 -7.53 -17.49 6.40
CA LEU A 192 -7.76 -18.55 7.39
C LEU A 192 -8.46 -18.02 8.66
N LEU A 193 -8.08 -16.83 9.15
CA LEU A 193 -8.74 -16.24 10.31
C LEU A 193 -10.16 -15.76 10.00
N ALA A 194 -10.40 -15.24 8.80
CA ALA A 194 -11.74 -14.86 8.36
C ALA A 194 -12.67 -16.08 8.26
N GLN A 195 -12.17 -17.20 7.73
CA GLN A 195 -12.91 -18.45 7.64
C GLN A 195 -13.19 -19.06 9.02
N ALA A 196 -12.21 -19.08 9.93
CA ALA A 196 -12.33 -19.72 11.23
C ALA A 196 -13.11 -18.90 12.27
N TYR A 197 -12.97 -17.56 12.25
CA TYR A 197 -13.49 -16.67 13.30
C TYR A 197 -14.36 -15.52 12.78
N GLY A 198 -14.43 -15.31 11.46
CA GLY A 198 -15.21 -14.25 10.81
C GLY A 198 -14.37 -13.08 10.29
N TRP A 199 -14.95 -12.30 9.37
CA TRP A 199 -14.29 -11.22 8.61
C TRP A 199 -13.49 -10.24 9.47
N HIS A 200 -14.06 -9.82 10.60
CA HIS A 200 -13.45 -8.84 11.50
C HIS A 200 -12.13 -9.33 12.11
N TYR A 201 -11.96 -10.64 12.32
CA TYR A 201 -10.69 -11.21 12.79
C TYR A 201 -9.64 -11.20 11.67
N GLY A 202 -10.05 -11.46 10.42
CA GLY A 202 -9.20 -11.32 9.24
C GLY A 202 -8.71 -9.87 9.05
N PHE A 203 -9.57 -8.88 9.24
CA PHE A 203 -9.16 -7.47 9.22
C PHE A 203 -8.34 -7.08 10.46
N GLY A 204 -8.68 -7.62 11.63
CA GLY A 204 -8.01 -7.36 12.89
C GLY A 204 -6.55 -7.79 12.89
N VAL A 205 -6.23 -8.98 12.34
CA VAL A 205 -4.83 -9.42 12.23
C VAL A 205 -4.01 -8.52 11.31
N ALA A 206 -4.61 -8.03 10.21
CA ALA A 206 -3.95 -7.07 9.32
C ALA A 206 -3.63 -5.76 10.07
N GLY A 207 -4.56 -5.28 10.90
CA GLY A 207 -4.35 -4.10 11.75
C GLY A 207 -3.27 -4.29 12.82
N LEU A 208 -3.24 -5.44 13.50
CA LEU A 208 -2.20 -5.76 14.48
C LEU A 208 -0.82 -5.79 13.84
N LEU A 209 -0.68 -6.37 12.64
CA LEU A 209 0.59 -6.43 11.95
C LEU A 209 0.99 -5.08 11.36
N MET A 210 0.03 -4.24 10.97
CA MET A 210 0.32 -2.85 10.60
C MET A 210 0.85 -2.04 11.80
N LEU A 211 0.35 -2.31 13.02
CA LEU A 211 0.90 -1.72 14.25
C LEU A 211 2.33 -2.23 14.53
N VAL A 212 2.63 -3.49 14.21
CA VAL A 212 4.01 -4.02 14.23
C VAL A 212 4.88 -3.26 13.21
N ALA A 213 4.39 -3.02 12.00
CA ALA A 213 5.09 -2.22 10.98
C ALA A 213 5.44 -0.82 11.52
N LEU A 214 4.51 -0.16 12.22
CA LEU A 214 4.77 1.12 12.90
C LEU A 214 5.89 1.00 13.92
N GLY A 215 5.82 0.01 14.80
CA GLY A 215 6.86 -0.22 15.81
C GLY A 215 8.24 -0.49 15.20
N VAL A 216 8.30 -1.26 14.11
CA VAL A 216 9.54 -1.53 13.36
C VAL A 216 10.08 -0.24 12.74
N TYR A 217 9.23 0.52 12.03
CA TYR A 217 9.65 1.75 11.37
C TYR A 217 10.16 2.80 12.35
N LEU A 218 9.44 3.03 13.46
CA LEU A 218 9.83 3.98 14.50
C LEU A 218 11.18 3.61 15.15
N LYS A 219 11.41 2.32 15.41
CA LYS A 219 12.73 1.83 15.89
C LYS A 219 13.83 1.99 14.83
N GLY A 220 13.46 1.95 13.55
CA GLY A 220 14.35 2.12 12.40
C GLY A 220 14.83 3.55 12.18
N LEU A 221 14.08 4.56 12.63
CA LEU A 221 14.36 5.98 12.38
C LEU A 221 15.80 6.41 12.73
N ARG A 222 16.38 5.82 13.78
CA ARG A 222 17.76 6.09 14.21
C ARG A 222 18.84 5.59 13.26
N TYR A 223 18.51 4.67 12.36
CA TYR A 223 19.41 4.09 11.36
C TYR A 223 19.25 4.74 9.98
N PHE A 224 18.30 5.65 9.82
CA PHE A 224 18.06 6.33 8.54
C PHE A 224 18.88 7.62 8.47
N PRO A 225 19.53 7.91 7.32
CA PRO A 225 20.31 9.13 7.12
C PRO A 225 19.52 10.39 7.47
N GLU A 226 20.19 11.44 7.95
CA GLU A 226 19.52 12.72 8.17
C GLU A 226 19.01 13.30 6.85
N GLU A 227 17.78 13.80 6.86
CA GLU A 227 17.18 14.43 5.69
C GLU A 227 17.70 15.87 5.59
N PRO A 228 18.18 16.30 4.42
CA PRO A 228 18.50 17.70 4.22
C PRO A 228 17.25 18.56 4.44
N PRO A 229 17.39 19.82 4.88
CA PRO A 229 16.25 20.71 5.08
C PRO A 229 15.44 20.83 3.78
N VAL A 230 14.11 20.81 3.89
CA VAL A 230 13.12 20.77 2.79
C VAL A 230 13.15 22.01 1.87
N ARG A 231 14.13 22.90 2.02
CA ARG A 231 14.33 24.04 1.12
C ARG A 231 15.02 23.60 -0.16
N ARG A 232 14.25 23.47 -1.23
CA ARG A 232 14.78 23.68 -2.58
C ARG A 232 14.66 25.14 -2.95
N ASP A 233 15.82 25.77 -3.17
CA ASP A 233 15.90 26.87 -4.13
C ASP A 233 15.27 26.37 -5.44
N ARG A 234 14.41 27.19 -6.05
CA ARG A 234 13.88 26.93 -7.39
C ARG A 234 15.05 27.02 -8.38
N SER A 235 15.89 26.01 -8.46
CA SER A 235 16.71 25.82 -9.66
C SER A 235 15.71 25.70 -10.80
N GLN A 236 15.73 26.67 -11.72
CA GLN A 236 14.95 26.61 -12.95
C GLN A 236 15.36 25.32 -13.67
N GLU A 237 14.58 24.27 -13.49
CA GLU A 237 14.79 23.03 -14.23
C GLU A 237 14.68 23.39 -15.71
N ALA A 238 15.74 23.09 -16.46
CA ALA A 238 15.77 23.38 -17.89
C ALA A 238 14.55 22.72 -18.56
N PRO A 239 13.91 23.38 -19.54
CA PRO A 239 12.78 22.79 -20.23
C PRO A 239 13.20 21.47 -20.89
N LEU A 240 12.30 20.48 -20.84
CA LEU A 240 12.53 19.16 -21.41
C LEU A 240 12.88 19.26 -22.90
N THR A 241 13.92 18.53 -23.29
CA THR A 241 14.36 18.34 -24.67
C THR A 241 13.36 17.51 -25.47
N MET A 242 13.41 17.62 -26.80
CA MET A 242 12.57 16.80 -27.69
C MET A 242 12.83 15.29 -27.51
N GLN A 243 14.07 14.90 -27.15
CA GLN A 243 14.41 13.50 -26.89
C GLN A 243 13.73 13.00 -25.60
N GLU A 244 13.72 13.81 -24.54
CA GLU A 244 12.99 13.49 -23.31
C GLU A 244 11.48 13.41 -23.55
N TRP A 245 10.91 14.30 -24.37
CA TRP A 245 9.50 14.20 -24.76
C TRP A 245 9.18 12.92 -25.52
N ARG A 246 10.07 12.47 -26.41
CA ARG A 246 9.92 11.17 -27.10
C ARG A 246 10.03 10.00 -26.12
N SER A 247 10.94 10.06 -25.15
CA SER A 247 11.04 9.05 -24.09
C SER A 247 9.79 9.03 -23.21
N ILE A 248 9.24 10.19 -22.84
CA ILE A 248 7.98 10.29 -22.10
C ILE A 248 6.83 9.70 -22.92
N ALA A 249 6.70 10.03 -24.21
CA ALA A 249 5.68 9.48 -25.07
C ALA A 249 5.79 7.95 -25.18
N ALA A 250 7.01 7.41 -25.29
CA ALA A 250 7.25 5.96 -25.32
C ALA A 250 6.89 5.30 -23.98
N ILE A 251 7.24 5.90 -22.85
CA ILE A 251 6.85 5.43 -21.51
C ILE A 251 5.32 5.45 -21.38
N MET A 252 4.65 6.52 -21.81
CA MET A 252 3.18 6.63 -21.76
C MET A 252 2.50 5.58 -22.64
N ALA A 253 3.05 5.29 -23.83
CA ALA A 253 2.55 4.22 -24.69
C ALA A 253 2.77 2.82 -24.09
N MET A 254 3.91 2.60 -23.43
CA MET A 254 4.17 1.35 -22.71
C MET A 254 3.24 1.18 -21.50
N LEU A 255 3.03 2.26 -20.74
CA LEU A 255 2.09 2.28 -19.61
C LEU A 255 0.66 2.03 -20.06
N SER A 256 0.20 2.62 -21.18
CA SER A 256 -1.15 2.36 -21.68
C SER A 256 -1.36 0.89 -22.07
N MET A 257 -0.33 0.25 -22.64
CA MET A 257 -0.37 -1.18 -22.90
C MET A 257 -0.40 -2.00 -21.60
N MET A 258 0.35 -1.60 -20.57
CA MET A 258 0.30 -2.23 -19.25
C MET A 258 -1.07 -2.05 -18.56
N VAL A 259 -1.79 -0.96 -18.80
CA VAL A 259 -3.13 -0.75 -18.26
C VAL A 259 -4.08 -1.83 -18.76
N VAL A 260 -4.02 -2.21 -20.03
CA VAL A 260 -4.87 -3.29 -20.58
C VAL A 260 -4.61 -4.61 -19.85
N LEU A 261 -3.34 -4.94 -19.61
CA LEU A 261 -2.95 -6.14 -18.85
C LEU A 261 -3.40 -6.03 -17.38
N GLY A 262 -3.19 -4.86 -16.76
CA GLY A 262 -3.52 -4.58 -15.37
C GLY A 262 -5.02 -4.68 -15.10
N LEU A 263 -5.87 -4.24 -16.04
CA LEU A 263 -7.32 -4.39 -15.94
C LEU A 263 -7.73 -5.85 -15.78
N GLY A 264 -7.19 -6.75 -16.61
CA GLY A 264 -7.48 -8.19 -16.48
C GLY A 264 -7.02 -8.75 -15.14
N TYR A 265 -5.83 -8.34 -14.68
CA TYR A 265 -5.30 -8.73 -13.37
C TYR A 265 -6.18 -8.25 -12.22
N ASP A 266 -6.58 -6.98 -12.18
CA ASP A 266 -7.39 -6.42 -11.11
C ASP A 266 -8.83 -6.99 -11.11
N GLN A 267 -9.38 -7.30 -12.29
CA GLN A 267 -10.67 -8.00 -12.39
C GLN A 267 -10.62 -9.42 -11.81
N MET A 268 -9.48 -10.10 -11.90
CA MET A 268 -9.29 -11.41 -11.26
C MET A 268 -9.39 -11.31 -9.72
N TYR A 269 -8.79 -10.29 -9.10
CA TYR A 269 -8.92 -10.05 -7.65
C TYR A 269 -10.30 -9.60 -7.20
N ASN A 270 -11.10 -9.07 -8.14
CA ASN A 270 -12.44 -8.59 -7.87
C ASN A 270 -13.50 -9.65 -8.17
N MET A 271 -13.82 -9.83 -9.45
CA MET A 271 -14.87 -10.75 -9.92
C MET A 271 -14.45 -12.22 -9.83
N GLY A 272 -13.16 -12.52 -10.01
CA GLY A 272 -12.65 -13.89 -9.96
C GLY A 272 -12.87 -14.54 -8.60
N MET A 273 -12.62 -13.81 -7.51
CA MET A 273 -12.84 -14.30 -6.14
C MET A 273 -14.32 -14.63 -5.87
N VAL A 274 -15.24 -13.75 -6.29
CA VAL A 274 -16.68 -13.98 -6.14
C VAL A 274 -17.15 -15.16 -6.99
N TRP A 275 -16.61 -15.30 -8.21
CA TRP A 275 -16.93 -16.43 -9.07
C TRP A 275 -16.43 -17.77 -8.49
N ILE A 276 -15.21 -17.82 -7.94
CA ILE A 276 -14.66 -19.03 -7.31
C ILE A 276 -15.58 -19.48 -6.16
N ASP A 277 -15.96 -18.55 -5.29
CA ASP A 277 -16.86 -18.81 -4.16
C ASP A 277 -18.22 -19.41 -4.57
N GLN A 278 -18.75 -18.99 -5.72
CA GLN A 278 -20.06 -19.40 -6.22
C GLN A 278 -20.05 -20.64 -7.12
N ALA A 279 -18.98 -20.84 -7.89
CA ALA A 279 -18.93 -21.80 -8.99
C ALA A 279 -17.97 -22.98 -8.78
N VAL A 280 -17.11 -22.91 -7.76
CA VAL A 280 -16.15 -23.98 -7.43
C VAL A 280 -16.60 -24.67 -6.14
N ASP A 281 -16.53 -26.00 -6.13
CA ASP A 281 -16.70 -26.77 -4.91
C ASP A 281 -15.47 -26.57 -4.02
N LEU A 282 -15.67 -25.88 -2.90
CA LEU A 282 -14.64 -25.57 -1.92
C LEU A 282 -14.65 -26.56 -0.75
N ASP A 283 -15.52 -27.57 -0.76
CA ASP A 283 -15.60 -28.55 0.31
C ASP A 283 -14.31 -29.38 0.36
N THR A 284 -13.59 -29.29 1.48
CA THR A 284 -12.40 -30.09 1.74
C THR A 284 -12.66 -31.10 2.86
N ALA A 285 -11.77 -32.08 3.02
CA ALA A 285 -11.83 -33.03 4.13
C ALA A 285 -11.75 -32.38 5.53
N VAL A 286 -11.42 -31.08 5.61
CA VAL A 286 -11.28 -30.30 6.86
C VAL A 286 -12.46 -29.33 7.04
N GLY A 287 -13.42 -29.31 6.12
CA GLY A 287 -14.54 -28.37 6.09
C GLY A 287 -14.52 -27.50 4.84
N ARG A 288 -15.48 -26.56 4.80
CA ARG A 288 -15.61 -25.57 3.74
C ARG A 288 -14.87 -24.30 4.08
#